data_AF-A0A286TW87-F1
#
_entry.id   AF-A0A286TW87-F1
#
_cell.length_a   1.000
_cell.length_b   1.000
_cell.length_c   1.000
_cell.angle_alpha   90.00
_cell.angle_beta   90.00
_cell.angle_gamma   90.00
#
_symmetry.space_group_name_H-M   'P 1'
#
loop_
_entity.id
_entity.type
_entity.pdbx_description
1 polymer ?
#
loop_
_entity_poly.entity_id
_entity_poly.type
_entity_poly.pdbx_seq_one_letter_code
_entity_poly.pdbx_strand_id
1 'polypeptide(L)'
;MRIEKNAKKIKSFIYKMGSFVLITNKQQMDKAEVLNLYRQKDQVEKMFDIYKNEMNGDRLRAHSQYNVDGRLFIKFVALIIYAEASRVMKEKKLFNKYTVKELFAELKKLKITHIEKNDPILSELSKRQKIIFDAFGIQEDTLHSY
;
A
#
# COMPACT_ATOMS: atom_id res chain seq x y z
N MET A 1 13.24 4.50 44.57
CA MET A 1 14.37 4.33 43.63
C MET A 1 14.36 5.50 42.66
N ARG A 2 15.33 6.43 42.75
CA ARG A 2 15.42 7.61 41.86
C ARG A 2 16.21 7.22 40.62
N ILE A 3 15.59 7.30 39.45
CA ILE A 3 16.25 7.06 38.16
C ILE A 3 16.94 8.37 37.75
N GLU A 4 18.27 8.39 37.80
CA GLU A 4 19.08 9.53 37.33
C GLU A 4 19.81 9.19 36.03
N LYS A 5 19.87 10.18 35.13
CA LYS A 5 20.53 10.04 33.82
C LYS A 5 22.05 9.99 34.00
N ASN A 6 22.68 8.91 33.53
CA ASN A 6 24.14 8.80 33.49
C ASN A 6 24.73 9.61 32.31
N ALA A 7 25.09 10.86 32.59
CA ALA A 7 25.60 11.80 31.59
C ALA A 7 26.84 11.30 30.83
N LYS A 8 27.73 10.54 31.49
CA LYS A 8 28.94 9.98 30.86
C LYS A 8 28.60 8.97 29.77
N LYS A 9 27.67 8.05 30.05
CA LYS A 9 27.20 7.06 29.05
C LYS A 9 26.43 7.72 27.92
N ILE A 10 25.64 8.75 28.21
CA ILE A 10 24.91 9.50 27.18
C ILE A 10 25.90 10.19 26.23
N LYS A 11 26.93 10.86 26.76
CA LYS A 11 27.95 11.51 25.93
C LYS A 11 28.70 10.51 25.05
N SER A 12 29.11 9.36 25.59
CA SER A 12 29.84 8.36 24.80
C SER A 12 28.98 7.76 23.68
N PHE A 13 27.66 7.67 23.88
CA PHE A 13 26.72 7.28 22.83
C PHE A 13 26.59 8.35 21.75
N ILE A 14 26.45 9.63 22.13
CA ILE A 14 26.33 10.75 21.19
C ILE A 14 27.57 10.81 20.26
N TYR A 15 28.78 10.61 20.79
CA TYR A 15 30.01 10.59 19.98
C TYR A 15 30.09 9.45 18.98
N LYS A 16 29.30 8.37 19.16
CA LYS A 16 29.24 7.23 18.25
C LYS A 16 28.08 7.32 17.27
N MET A 17 27.27 8.38 17.32
CA MET A 17 26.14 8.52 16.40
C MET A 17 26.65 8.83 15.00
N GLY A 18 26.14 8.10 14.02
CA GLY A 18 26.35 8.41 12.62
C GLY A 18 25.70 9.74 12.25
N SER A 19 26.33 10.47 11.33
CA SER A 19 25.75 11.68 10.74
C SER A 19 25.05 11.34 9.43
N PHE A 20 23.91 11.97 9.18
CA PHE A 20 23.14 11.83 7.94
C PHE A 20 22.99 13.20 7.30
N VAL A 21 23.47 13.36 6.06
CA VAL A 21 23.51 14.65 5.35
C VAL A 21 22.53 14.59 4.18
N LEU A 22 21.59 15.55 4.13
CA LEU A 22 20.66 15.73 3.02
C LEU A 22 21.08 16.97 2.22
N ILE A 23 21.27 16.79 0.91
CA ILE A 23 21.63 17.87 -0.01
C ILE A 23 20.44 18.11 -0.93
N THR A 24 20.04 19.37 -1.07
CA THR A 24 18.92 19.79 -1.92
C THR A 24 19.29 21.04 -2.72
N ASN A 25 18.73 21.18 -3.90
CA ASN A 25 18.85 22.38 -4.73
C ASN A 25 17.83 23.48 -4.35
N LYS A 26 16.87 23.18 -3.46
CA LYS A 26 15.89 24.14 -2.97
C LYS A 26 16.47 24.94 -1.80
N GLN A 27 16.48 26.26 -1.94
CA GLN A 27 17.10 27.17 -0.95
C GLN A 27 16.19 27.53 0.23
N GLN A 28 14.87 27.32 0.12
CA GLN A 28 13.89 27.69 1.15
C GLN A 28 13.02 26.49 1.49
N MET A 29 13.48 25.66 2.44
CA MET A 29 12.71 24.56 2.98
C MET A 29 12.95 24.45 4.47
N ASP A 30 11.91 24.12 5.22
CA ASP A 30 12.07 23.78 6.62
C ASP A 30 12.77 22.41 6.78
N LYS A 31 13.54 22.23 7.87
CA LYS A 31 14.26 20.98 8.14
C LYS A 31 13.29 19.79 8.24
N ALA A 32 12.12 19.98 8.84
CA ALA A 32 11.12 18.92 8.94
C ALA A 32 10.56 18.56 7.56
N GLU A 33 10.38 19.55 6.69
CA GLU A 33 9.93 19.36 5.31
C GLU A 33 10.96 18.58 4.47
N VAL A 34 12.25 18.95 4.55
CA VAL A 34 13.35 18.24 3.88
C VAL A 34 13.39 16.77 4.31
N LEU A 35 13.28 16.51 5.62
CA LEU A 35 13.26 15.16 6.15
C LEU A 35 12.01 14.39 5.70
N ASN A 36 10.84 15.04 5.66
CA ASN A 36 9.60 14.41 5.19
C ASN A 36 9.68 14.04 3.71
N LEU A 37 10.21 14.92 2.86
CA LEU A 37 10.43 14.64 1.44
C LEU A 37 11.40 13.49 1.24
N TYR A 38 12.50 13.45 2.01
CA TYR A 38 13.39 12.30 1.98
C TYR A 38 12.68 11.00 2.39
N ARG A 39 11.83 11.04 3.43
CA ARG A 39 11.04 9.88 3.85
C ARG A 39 10.00 9.44 2.82
N GLN A 40 9.59 10.27 1.87
CA GLN A 40 8.75 9.81 0.77
C GLN A 40 9.50 8.81 -0.12
N LYS A 41 10.83 8.87 -0.19
CA LYS A 41 11.65 7.86 -0.88
C LYS A 41 11.48 6.46 -0.25
N ASP A 42 11.35 6.37 1.07
CA ASP A 42 11.06 5.10 1.76
C ASP A 42 9.70 4.51 1.35
N GLN A 43 8.71 5.35 1.01
CA GLN A 43 7.46 4.84 0.42
C GLN A 43 7.68 4.20 -0.95
N VAL A 44 8.57 4.77 -1.77
CA VAL A 44 8.94 4.19 -3.07
C VAL A 44 9.64 2.85 -2.86
N GLU A 45 10.58 2.76 -1.92
CA GLU A 45 11.26 1.50 -1.57
C GLU A 45 10.27 0.44 -1.10
N LYS A 46 9.30 0.80 -0.26
CA LYS A 46 8.21 -0.10 0.15
C LYS A 46 7.34 -0.56 -1.02
N MET A 47 7.03 0.32 -1.98
CA MET A 47 6.31 -0.06 -3.19
C MET A 47 7.10 -1.02 -4.07
N PHE A 48 8.43 -0.83 -4.20
CA PHE A 48 9.28 -1.79 -4.88
C PHE A 48 9.39 -3.12 -4.14
N ASP A 49 9.36 -3.11 -2.82
CA ASP A 49 9.32 -4.33 -2.01
C ASP A 49 7.99 -5.08 -2.19
N ILE A 50 6.86 -4.36 -2.19
CA ILE A 50 5.53 -4.92 -2.51
C ILE A 50 5.51 -5.53 -3.91
N TYR A 51 6.05 -4.82 -4.89
CA TYR A 51 6.18 -5.31 -6.26
C TYR A 51 6.95 -6.64 -6.35
N LYS A 52 8.04 -6.77 -5.58
CA LYS A 52 8.87 -7.98 -5.56
C LYS A 52 8.17 -9.12 -4.83
N ASN A 53 7.77 -8.88 -3.59
CA ASN A 53 7.38 -9.93 -2.64
C ASN A 53 5.88 -10.25 -2.64
N GLU A 54 5.01 -9.28 -2.97
CA GLU A 54 3.56 -9.45 -2.90
C GLU A 54 2.94 -9.71 -4.28
N MET A 55 3.57 -9.21 -5.35
CA MET A 55 3.06 -9.27 -6.72
C MET A 55 3.82 -10.26 -7.61
N ASN A 56 4.47 -11.27 -7.00
CA ASN A 56 5.26 -12.29 -7.70
C ASN A 56 6.29 -11.65 -8.66
N GLY A 57 7.12 -10.74 -8.14
CA GLY A 57 8.15 -9.99 -8.86
C GLY A 57 9.47 -10.71 -9.09
N ASP A 58 9.70 -11.82 -8.39
CA ASP A 58 11.03 -12.40 -8.22
C ASP A 58 11.72 -12.83 -9.52
N ARG A 59 10.97 -13.25 -10.54
CA ARG A 59 11.54 -13.63 -11.85
C ARG A 59 10.62 -13.22 -13.00
N LEU A 60 11.12 -12.38 -13.90
CA LEU A 60 10.38 -11.93 -15.09
C LEU A 60 10.12 -13.04 -16.13
N ARG A 61 10.87 -14.16 -16.06
CA ARG A 61 10.80 -15.37 -16.92
C ARG A 61 10.08 -15.13 -18.25
N ALA A 62 10.67 -14.27 -19.09
CA ALA A 62 10.13 -13.89 -20.38
C ALA A 62 11.15 -14.18 -21.47
N HIS A 63 10.70 -14.72 -22.60
CA HIS A 63 11.56 -15.02 -23.74
C HIS A 63 11.78 -13.82 -24.68
N SER A 64 11.14 -12.66 -24.41
CA SER A 64 11.32 -11.43 -25.19
C SER A 64 11.20 -10.18 -24.32
N GLN A 65 11.87 -9.10 -24.75
CA GLN A 65 11.80 -7.79 -24.09
C GLN A 65 10.37 -7.24 -24.07
N TYR A 66 9.63 -7.38 -25.18
CA TYR A 66 8.23 -6.95 -25.25
C TYR A 66 7.35 -7.55 -24.14
N ASN A 67 7.53 -8.85 -23.86
CA ASN A 67 6.80 -9.53 -22.80
C ASN A 67 7.21 -9.06 -21.39
N VAL A 68 8.46 -8.64 -21.21
CA VAL A 68 8.94 -8.02 -19.97
C VAL A 68 8.26 -6.66 -19.77
N ASP A 69 8.26 -5.83 -20.79
CA ASP A 69 7.71 -4.47 -20.73
C ASP A 69 6.19 -4.50 -20.49
N GLY A 70 5.47 -5.40 -21.18
CA GLY A 70 4.04 -5.61 -20.93
C GLY A 70 3.75 -6.10 -19.51
N ARG A 71 4.56 -7.01 -18.97
CA ARG A 71 4.43 -7.44 -17.56
C ARG A 71 4.72 -6.31 -16.58
N LEU A 72 5.74 -5.50 -16.84
CA LEU A 72 6.09 -4.36 -16.01
C LEU A 72 4.95 -3.34 -15.99
N PHE A 73 4.34 -3.07 -17.15
CA PHE A 73 3.20 -2.17 -17.27
C PHE A 73 1.99 -2.65 -16.47
N ILE A 74 1.60 -3.93 -16.58
CA ILE A 74 0.48 -4.49 -15.80
C ILE A 74 0.75 -4.37 -14.30
N LYS A 75 1.99 -4.67 -13.87
CA LYS A 75 2.37 -4.55 -12.47
C LYS A 75 2.37 -3.11 -11.97
N PHE A 76 2.75 -2.16 -12.82
CA PHE A 76 2.64 -0.73 -12.50
C PHE A 76 1.18 -0.32 -12.27
N VAL A 77 0.25 -0.75 -13.12
CA VAL A 77 -1.19 -0.50 -12.90
C VAL A 77 -1.66 -1.13 -11.59
N ALA A 78 -1.27 -2.37 -11.32
CA ALA A 78 -1.65 -3.04 -10.08
C ALA A 78 -1.03 -2.40 -8.83
N LEU A 79 0.15 -1.79 -8.92
CA LEU A 79 0.72 -0.97 -7.84
C LEU A 79 -0.09 0.30 -7.57
N ILE A 80 -0.62 0.96 -8.61
CA ILE A 80 -1.50 2.13 -8.44
C ILE A 80 -2.74 1.73 -7.64
N ILE A 81 -3.38 0.62 -8.02
CA ILE A 81 -4.57 0.09 -7.32
C ILE A 81 -4.22 -0.27 -5.87
N TYR A 82 -3.07 -0.91 -5.64
CA TYR A 82 -2.61 -1.26 -4.29
C TYR A 82 -2.36 -0.01 -3.44
N ALA A 83 -1.71 1.01 -4.00
CA ALA A 83 -1.41 2.27 -3.32
C ALA A 83 -2.70 3.01 -2.93
N GLU A 84 -3.68 3.04 -3.82
CA GLU A 84 -4.97 3.65 -3.55
C GLU A 84 -5.76 2.89 -2.49
N ALA A 85 -5.81 1.55 -2.59
CA ALA A 85 -6.40 0.72 -1.54
C ALA A 85 -5.73 0.94 -0.18
N SER A 86 -4.40 1.03 -0.16
CA SER A 86 -3.62 1.31 1.05
C SER A 86 -3.94 2.69 1.63
N ARG A 87 -4.11 3.71 0.78
CA ARG A 87 -4.50 5.07 1.19
C ARG A 87 -5.86 5.06 1.88
N VAL A 88 -6.87 4.48 1.24
CA VAL A 88 -8.24 4.36 1.80
C VAL A 88 -8.23 3.57 3.10
N MET A 89 -7.50 2.45 3.15
CA MET A 89 -7.39 1.63 4.36
C MET A 89 -6.75 2.39 5.52
N LYS A 90 -5.77 3.25 5.25
CA LYS A 90 -5.15 4.11 6.26
C LYS A 90 -6.12 5.16 6.79
N GLU A 91 -6.82 5.85 5.91
CA GLU A 91 -7.79 6.89 6.26
C GLU A 91 -8.96 6.33 7.08
N LYS A 92 -9.47 5.16 6.70
CA LYS A 92 -10.60 4.48 7.35
C LYS A 92 -10.18 3.53 8.49
N LYS A 93 -8.90 3.49 8.86
CA LYS A 93 -8.34 2.65 9.93
C LYS A 93 -8.61 1.13 9.76
N LEU A 94 -8.66 0.65 8.52
CA LEU A 94 -8.91 -0.75 8.19
C LEU A 94 -7.71 -1.67 8.47
N PHE A 95 -6.49 -1.12 8.55
CA PHE A 95 -5.27 -1.89 8.86
C PHE A 95 -5.30 -2.60 10.22
N ASN A 96 -6.18 -2.18 11.14
CA ASN A 96 -6.38 -2.85 12.41
C ASN A 96 -7.11 -4.20 12.28
N LYS A 97 -7.75 -4.44 11.13
CA LYS A 97 -8.59 -5.62 10.87
C LYS A 97 -8.06 -6.48 9.74
N TYR A 98 -7.47 -5.86 8.72
CA TYR A 98 -7.05 -6.53 7.49
C TYR A 98 -5.73 -5.94 6.98
N THR A 99 -4.91 -6.79 6.38
CA THR A 99 -3.88 -6.37 5.43
C THR A 99 -4.48 -6.12 4.05
N VAL A 100 -3.78 -5.40 3.18
CA VAL A 100 -4.23 -5.14 1.79
C VAL A 100 -4.44 -6.45 1.03
N LYS A 101 -3.55 -7.44 1.25
CA LYS A 101 -3.68 -8.80 0.69
C LYS A 101 -4.97 -9.49 1.13
N GLU A 102 -5.29 -9.45 2.42
CA GLU A 102 -6.52 -10.04 2.95
C GLU A 102 -7.77 -9.34 2.44
N LEU A 103 -7.71 -8.01 2.26
CA LEU A 103 -8.77 -7.25 1.61
C LEU A 103 -9.03 -7.78 0.19
N PHE A 104 -7.99 -7.88 -0.65
CA PHE A 104 -8.14 -8.41 -2.01
C PHE A 104 -8.58 -9.88 -2.02
N ALA A 105 -8.13 -10.70 -1.06
CA ALA A 105 -8.55 -12.08 -0.93
C ALA A 105 -10.04 -12.21 -0.56
N GLU A 106 -10.57 -11.31 0.26
CA GLU A 106 -11.99 -11.26 0.60
C GLU A 106 -12.84 -10.80 -0.60
N LEU A 107 -12.37 -9.79 -1.34
CA LEU A 107 -13.04 -9.31 -2.55
C LEU A 107 -13.02 -10.34 -3.67
N LYS A 108 -11.97 -11.17 -3.79
CA LYS A 108 -11.87 -12.26 -4.77
C LYS A 108 -12.98 -13.31 -4.64
N LYS A 109 -13.66 -13.38 -3.49
CA LYS A 109 -14.77 -14.33 -3.26
C LYS A 109 -16.07 -13.90 -3.93
N LEU A 110 -16.19 -12.63 -4.32
CA LEU A 110 -17.37 -12.11 -5.02
C LEU A 110 -17.51 -12.82 -6.38
N LYS A 111 -18.72 -13.25 -6.69
CA LYS A 111 -19.04 -13.89 -7.97
C LYS A 111 -20.23 -13.20 -8.62
N ILE A 112 -20.12 -12.98 -9.92
CA ILE A 112 -21.24 -12.54 -10.76
C ILE A 112 -21.69 -13.77 -11.54
N THR A 113 -22.97 -14.10 -11.44
CA THR A 113 -23.58 -15.23 -12.16
C THR A 113 -24.51 -14.69 -13.24
N HIS A 114 -24.33 -15.20 -14.46
CA HIS A 114 -25.23 -14.91 -15.57
C HIS A 114 -26.20 -16.08 -15.71
N ILE A 115 -27.49 -15.80 -15.54
CA ILE A 115 -28.55 -16.75 -15.89
C ILE A 115 -29.04 -16.30 -17.26
N GLU A 116 -29.02 -17.18 -18.26
CA GLU A 116 -29.40 -16.82 -19.63
C GLU A 116 -30.79 -16.13 -19.64
N LYS A 117 -30.82 -14.92 -20.22
CA LYS A 117 -31.95 -13.96 -20.32
C LYS A 117 -32.24 -13.06 -19.12
N ASN A 118 -31.51 -13.18 -18.00
CA ASN A 118 -31.65 -12.26 -16.86
C ASN A 118 -30.39 -11.40 -16.67
N ASP A 119 -30.58 -10.27 -16.01
CA ASP A 119 -29.50 -9.37 -15.60
C ASP A 119 -28.49 -10.11 -14.69
N PRO A 120 -27.19 -9.76 -14.78
CA PRO A 120 -26.15 -10.39 -13.97
C PRO A 120 -26.44 -10.26 -12.47
N ILE A 121 -26.44 -11.39 -11.76
CA ILE A 121 -26.70 -11.42 -10.31
C ILE A 121 -25.37 -11.51 -9.56
N LEU A 122 -25.11 -10.51 -8.71
CA LEU A 122 -24.00 -10.53 -7.76
C LEU A 122 -24.32 -11.44 -6.57
N SER A 123 -23.36 -12.26 -6.15
CA SER A 123 -23.43 -13.05 -4.92
C SER A 123 -23.63 -12.17 -3.68
N GLU A 124 -24.40 -12.66 -2.70
CA GLU A 124 -24.65 -11.95 -1.45
C GLU A 124 -23.34 -11.49 -0.77
N LEU A 125 -23.31 -10.22 -0.36
CA LEU A 125 -22.13 -9.63 0.27
C LEU A 125 -21.99 -10.10 1.72
N SER A 126 -20.80 -10.63 2.05
CA SER A 126 -20.43 -10.96 3.41
C SER A 126 -20.35 -9.68 4.27
N LYS A 127 -20.52 -9.80 5.60
CA LYS A 127 -20.34 -8.67 6.53
C LYS A 127 -18.97 -7.98 6.36
N ARG A 128 -17.93 -8.73 6.01
CA ARG A 128 -16.59 -8.18 5.77
C ARG A 128 -16.54 -7.38 4.47
N GLN A 129 -17.19 -7.89 3.42
CA GLN A 129 -17.27 -7.20 2.12
C GLN A 129 -18.07 -5.91 2.23
N LYS A 130 -19.18 -5.89 2.98
CA LYS A 130 -19.95 -4.67 3.27
C LYS A 130 -19.09 -3.58 3.95
N ILE A 131 -18.35 -3.94 4.99
CA ILE A 131 -17.41 -3.02 5.66
C ILE A 131 -16.36 -2.46 4.69
N ILE A 132 -15.86 -3.31 3.79
CA ILE A 132 -14.91 -2.87 2.76
C ILE A 132 -15.60 -1.90 1.79
N PHE A 133 -16.79 -2.24 1.28
CA PHE A 133 -17.52 -1.40 0.33
C PHE A 133 -17.86 -0.03 0.93
N ASP A 134 -18.34 0.02 2.17
CA ASP A 134 -18.62 1.26 2.89
C ASP A 134 -17.38 2.13 3.03
N ALA A 135 -16.22 1.52 3.33
CA ALA A 135 -14.97 2.24 3.47
C ALA A 135 -14.48 2.86 2.15
N PHE A 136 -14.78 2.20 1.03
CA PHE A 136 -14.46 2.65 -0.32
C PHE A 136 -15.58 3.50 -0.95
N GLY A 137 -16.69 3.74 -0.23
CA GLY A 137 -17.83 4.55 -0.71
C GLY A 137 -18.65 3.87 -1.81
N ILE A 138 -18.63 2.55 -1.89
CA ILE A 138 -19.36 1.76 -2.88
C ILE A 138 -20.72 1.39 -2.27
N GLN A 139 -21.81 1.84 -2.89
CA GLN A 139 -23.17 1.55 -2.42
C GLN A 139 -23.67 0.21 -2.98
N GLU A 140 -24.31 -0.62 -2.13
CA GLU A 140 -24.86 -1.92 -2.53
C GLU A 140 -25.84 -1.80 -3.72
N ASP A 141 -26.64 -0.73 -3.77
CA ASP A 141 -27.64 -0.48 -4.81
C ASP A 141 -27.02 -0.27 -6.21
N THR A 142 -25.79 0.24 -6.27
CA THR A 142 -25.05 0.40 -7.54
C THR A 142 -24.57 -0.92 -8.14
N LEU A 143 -24.59 -2.01 -7.36
CA LEU A 143 -24.18 -3.34 -7.84
C LEU A 143 -25.35 -4.16 -8.40
N HIS A 144 -26.59 -3.77 -8.10
CA HIS A 144 -27.81 -4.42 -8.58
C HIS A 144 -28.48 -3.67 -9.75
N SER A 145 -27.90 -2.56 -10.21
CA SER A 145 -28.48 -1.64 -11.20
C SER A 145 -27.83 -1.71 -12.59
N TYR A 146 -27.43 -2.91 -13.02
CA TYR A 146 -27.00 -3.17 -14.40
C TYR A 146 -28.12 -3.81 -15.22
#